data_AF-A0A1V5JWK8-F1
#
_entry.id   AF-A0A1V5JWK8-F1
#
_cell.length_a   1.000
_cell.length_b   1.000
_cell.length_c   1.000
_cell.angle_alpha   90.00
_cell.angle_beta   90.00
_cell.angle_gamma   90.00
#
_symmetry.space_group_name_H-M   'P 1'
#
loop_
_entity.id
_entity.type
_entity.pdbx_description
1 polymer ?
#
loop_
_entity_poly.entity_id
_entity_poly.type
_entity_poly.pdbx_seq_one_letter_code
_entity_poly.pdbx_strand_id
1 'polypeptide(L)'
;MKGQNIHQQKIDWPQYFRTDEDVPRHAYSFTVSAFMKAHRIIDNVPQASKQYSVLAVYGDDTVLNEVPSSALKKHDNASAVLTEASSAILSEYRQALTQTGSPKISRAMQERLDALWDNPANPAAAKENRAVMNAVLTRLGFI
;
A
#
# COMPACT_ATOMS: atom_id res chain seq x y z
N MET A 1 5.99 18.15 -7.88
CA MET A 1 5.16 16.97 -7.55
C MET A 1 5.32 15.95 -8.67
N LYS A 2 5.46 14.65 -8.41
CA LYS A 2 5.61 13.63 -9.48
C LYS A 2 4.31 13.52 -10.30
N GLY A 3 4.40 13.30 -11.60
CA GLY A 3 3.22 13.21 -12.49
C GLY A 3 2.20 12.15 -12.08
N GLN A 4 2.64 11.04 -11.48
CA GLN A 4 1.74 10.02 -10.90
C GLN A 4 0.84 10.57 -9.78
N ASN A 5 1.36 11.48 -8.94
CA ASN A 5 0.58 12.06 -7.86
C ASN A 5 -0.50 13.00 -8.41
N ILE A 6 -0.17 13.80 -9.44
CA ILE A 6 -1.15 14.66 -10.13
C ILE A 6 -2.27 13.81 -10.73
N HIS A 7 -1.91 12.74 -11.43
CA HIS A 7 -2.89 11.82 -12.01
C HIS A 7 -3.79 11.18 -10.95
N GLN A 8 -3.22 10.71 -9.83
CA GLN A 8 -3.99 10.11 -8.74
C GLN A 8 -4.95 11.12 -8.10
N GLN A 9 -4.52 12.36 -7.84
CA GLN A 9 -5.38 13.39 -7.28
C GLN A 9 -6.60 13.66 -8.17
N LYS A 10 -6.44 13.65 -9.49
CA LYS A 10 -7.55 13.83 -10.44
C LYS A 10 -8.53 12.65 -10.44
N ILE A 11 -8.06 11.43 -10.20
CA ILE A 11 -8.91 10.24 -10.06
C ILE A 11 -9.68 10.27 -8.74
N ASP A 12 -9.01 10.65 -7.65
CA ASP A 12 -9.60 10.64 -6.31
C ASP A 12 -10.59 11.80 -6.12
N TRP A 13 -10.35 12.93 -6.79
CA TRP A 13 -11.08 14.19 -6.62
C TRP A 13 -11.49 14.85 -7.95
N PRO A 14 -12.14 14.12 -8.88
CA PRO A 14 -12.44 14.61 -10.22
C PRO A 14 -13.37 15.83 -10.24
N GLN A 15 -14.16 16.02 -9.18
CA GLN A 15 -15.01 17.20 -8.99
C GLN A 15 -14.22 18.48 -8.70
N TYR A 16 -12.99 18.35 -8.18
CA TYR A 16 -12.13 19.47 -7.81
C TYR A 16 -10.97 19.66 -8.78
N PHE A 17 -10.42 18.58 -9.38
CA PHE A 17 -9.25 18.64 -10.25
C PHE A 17 -9.55 18.07 -11.63
N ARG A 18 -9.94 18.94 -12.58
CA ARG A 18 -10.28 18.55 -13.95
C ARG A 18 -9.05 18.55 -14.84
N THR A 19 -8.16 19.52 -14.64
CA THR A 19 -6.86 19.62 -15.33
C THR A 19 -5.71 19.41 -14.35
N ASP A 20 -4.50 19.29 -14.88
CA ASP A 20 -3.30 19.10 -14.05
C ASP A 20 -2.96 20.37 -13.26
N GLU A 21 -3.32 21.54 -13.80
CA GLU A 21 -3.14 22.85 -13.17
C GLU A 21 -4.02 23.05 -11.93
N ASP A 22 -5.15 22.34 -11.87
CA ASP A 22 -6.07 22.40 -10.72
C ASP A 22 -5.45 21.75 -9.47
N VAL A 23 -4.48 20.84 -9.64
CA VAL A 23 -3.85 20.12 -8.52
C VAL A 23 -2.85 21.04 -7.79
N PRO A 24 -3.05 21.33 -6.50
CA PRO A 24 -2.15 22.20 -5.75
C PRO A 24 -0.71 21.66 -5.73
N ARG A 25 0.27 22.54 -5.95
CA ARG A 25 1.69 22.17 -6.00
C ARG A 25 2.25 21.73 -4.65
N HIS A 26 1.63 22.19 -3.56
CA HIS A 26 2.06 21.96 -2.18
C HIS A 26 0.88 21.49 -1.34
N ALA A 27 1.16 20.57 -0.42
CA ALA A 27 0.24 20.15 0.62
C ALA A 27 0.98 20.24 1.96
N TYR A 28 0.28 20.72 2.99
CA TYR A 28 0.75 20.66 4.37
C TYR A 28 0.10 19.44 5.02
N SER A 29 0.91 18.57 5.60
CA SER A 29 0.46 17.36 6.27
C SER A 29 1.23 17.15 7.56
N PHE A 30 0.63 16.44 8.52
CA PHE A 30 1.36 15.96 9.67
C PHE A 30 2.44 14.97 9.24
N THR A 31 3.57 15.00 9.95
CA THR A 31 4.62 14.00 9.79
C THR A 31 4.19 12.67 10.41
N VAL A 32 4.83 11.56 10.02
CA VAL A 32 4.62 10.26 10.67
C VAL A 32 4.80 10.38 12.19
N SER A 33 5.87 11.05 12.64
CA SER A 33 6.13 11.27 14.06
C SER A 33 5.03 12.08 14.77
N ALA A 34 4.32 12.96 14.07
CA ALA A 34 3.18 13.67 14.63
C ALA A 34 1.94 12.77 14.75
N PHE A 35 1.64 11.95 13.73
CA PHE A 35 0.56 10.95 13.80
C PHE A 35 0.77 9.95 14.95
N MET A 36 2.01 9.52 15.18
CA MET A 36 2.37 8.57 16.24
C MET A 36 2.20 9.12 17.66
N LYS A 37 1.85 10.40 17.84
CA LYS A 37 1.51 10.99 19.15
C LYS A 37 0.01 10.92 19.47
N ALA A 38 -0.82 10.44 18.55
CA ALA A 38 -2.25 10.32 18.79
C ALA A 38 -2.52 9.34 19.94
N HIS A 39 -3.63 9.53 20.67
CA HIS A 39 -4.03 8.56 21.70
C HIS A 39 -4.44 7.20 21.09
N ARG A 40 -4.99 7.24 19.88
CA ARG A 40 -5.45 6.07 19.12
C ARG A 40 -5.28 6.36 17.62
N ILE A 41 -4.86 5.36 16.85
CA ILE A 41 -4.79 5.43 15.39
C ILE A 41 -5.65 4.33 14.79
N ILE A 42 -6.46 4.68 13.78
CA ILE A 42 -7.23 3.73 12.99
C ILE A 42 -6.81 3.89 11.53
N ASP A 43 -6.16 2.86 10.98
CA ASP A 43 -5.87 2.78 9.54
C ASP A 43 -7.05 2.10 8.84
N ASN A 44 -7.76 2.85 8.00
CA ASN A 44 -8.95 2.36 7.31
C ASN A 44 -8.66 2.21 5.82
N VAL A 45 -8.66 0.97 5.32
CA VAL A 45 -8.28 0.66 3.94
C VAL A 45 -9.39 -0.14 3.26
N PRO A 46 -10.39 0.51 2.63
CA PRO A 46 -11.49 -0.21 2.00
C PRO A 46 -11.18 -0.72 0.59
N GLN A 47 -10.18 -0.16 -0.11
CA GLN A 47 -9.98 -0.40 -1.54
C GLN A 47 -9.16 -1.66 -1.82
N ALA A 48 -9.64 -2.51 -2.75
CA ALA A 48 -8.93 -3.69 -3.21
C ALA A 48 -7.56 -3.38 -3.85
N SER A 49 -7.42 -2.22 -4.49
CA SER A 49 -6.15 -1.77 -5.09
C SER A 49 -5.02 -1.56 -4.08
N LYS A 50 -5.32 -1.61 -2.78
CA LYS A 50 -4.35 -1.44 -1.69
C LYS A 50 -3.83 -2.76 -1.11
N GLN A 51 -4.24 -3.92 -1.64
CA GLN A 51 -3.77 -5.24 -1.17
C GLN A 51 -2.24 -5.33 -1.06
N TYR A 52 -1.53 -4.75 -2.02
CA TYR A 52 -0.07 -4.66 -1.98
C TYR A 52 0.43 -3.95 -0.71
N SER A 53 -0.08 -2.75 -0.45
CA SER A 53 0.29 -1.97 0.74
C SER A 53 -0.15 -2.67 2.02
N VAL A 54 -1.32 -3.29 2.03
CA VAL A 54 -1.83 -4.06 3.18
C VAL A 54 -0.90 -5.22 3.52
N LEU A 55 -0.43 -5.98 2.53
CA LEU A 55 0.56 -7.04 2.75
C LEU A 55 1.90 -6.46 3.25
N ALA A 56 2.43 -5.43 2.58
CA ALA A 56 3.70 -4.82 2.95
C ALA A 56 3.68 -4.21 4.35
N VAL A 57 2.52 -3.67 4.78
CA VAL A 57 2.35 -3.08 6.10
C VAL A 57 2.05 -4.14 7.14
N TYR A 58 1.24 -5.17 6.89
CA TYR A 58 0.70 -6.03 7.97
C TYR A 58 1.11 -7.51 7.87
N GLY A 59 1.95 -7.88 6.90
CA GLY A 59 2.42 -9.24 6.70
C GLY A 59 3.51 -9.68 7.68
N ASP A 60 4.27 -8.74 8.25
CA ASP A 60 5.30 -9.00 9.25
C ASP A 60 5.41 -7.85 10.26
N ASP A 61 6.43 -7.87 11.13
CA ASP A 61 6.70 -6.80 12.11
C ASP A 61 7.73 -5.76 11.65
N THR A 62 8.24 -5.86 10.42
CA THR A 62 9.29 -4.97 9.89
C THR A 62 8.77 -3.55 9.64
N VAL A 63 9.47 -2.53 10.13
CA VAL A 63 9.17 -1.13 9.82
C VAL A 63 10.09 -0.63 8.71
N LEU A 64 9.51 -0.10 7.63
CA LEU A 64 10.21 0.42 6.45
C LEU A 64 9.86 1.88 6.19
N ASN A 65 10.86 2.70 5.88
CA ASN A 65 10.65 4.12 5.57
C ASN A 65 9.91 4.32 4.24
N GLU A 66 10.10 3.38 3.30
CA GLU A 66 9.42 3.32 2.01
C GLU A 66 7.92 3.03 2.15
N VAL A 67 7.50 2.52 3.31
CA VAL A 67 6.11 2.20 3.65
C VAL A 67 5.75 2.91 4.96
N PRO A 68 5.43 4.22 4.93
CA PRO A 68 5.28 5.03 6.15
C PRO A 68 4.25 4.50 7.16
N SER A 69 3.17 3.87 6.68
CA SER A 69 2.14 3.24 7.54
C SER A 69 2.66 2.02 8.31
N SER A 70 3.80 1.43 7.95
CA SER A 70 4.45 0.39 8.76
C SER A 70 4.87 0.90 10.15
N ALA A 71 5.03 2.22 10.33
CA ALA A 71 5.31 2.81 11.65
C ALA A 71 4.20 2.52 12.67
N LEU A 72 2.95 2.30 12.23
CA LEU A 72 1.81 2.01 13.11
C LEU A 72 2.01 0.77 13.99
N LYS A 73 2.86 -0.18 13.56
CA LYS A 73 3.25 -1.36 14.34
C LYS A 73 3.89 -1.01 15.69
N LYS A 74 4.46 0.19 15.81
CA LYS A 74 5.12 0.68 17.03
C LYS A 74 4.16 1.44 17.96
N HIS A 75 2.90 1.58 17.59
CA HIS A 75 1.93 2.35 18.36
C HIS A 75 1.08 1.42 19.24
N ASP A 76 1.09 1.65 20.55
CA ASP A 76 0.42 0.78 21.54
C ASP A 76 -1.10 0.69 21.36
N ASN A 77 -1.71 1.68 20.68
CA ASN A 77 -3.15 1.74 20.43
C ASN A 77 -3.47 2.05 18.96
N ALA A 78 -2.90 1.28 18.05
CA ALA A 78 -3.22 1.34 16.63
C ALA A 78 -4.00 0.09 16.17
N SER A 79 -4.95 0.29 15.26
CA SER A 79 -5.72 -0.80 14.65
C SER A 79 -5.91 -0.55 13.16
N ALA A 80 -5.83 -1.60 12.36
CA ALA A 80 -6.22 -1.57 10.95
C ALA A 80 -7.65 -2.12 10.78
N VAL A 81 -8.47 -1.40 10.01
CA VAL A 81 -9.81 -1.83 9.58
C VAL A 81 -9.76 -2.03 8.08
N LEU A 82 -9.92 -3.28 7.66
CA LEU A 82 -9.74 -3.73 6.29
C LEU A 82 -11.04 -4.37 5.80
N THR A 83 -11.37 -4.16 4.53
CA THR A 83 -12.40 -4.97 3.85
C THR A 83 -11.81 -6.31 3.41
N GLU A 84 -12.66 -7.32 3.22
CA GLU A 84 -12.24 -8.62 2.65
C GLU A 84 -11.47 -8.45 1.35
N ALA A 85 -11.91 -7.52 0.48
CA ALA A 85 -11.24 -7.23 -0.77
C ALA A 85 -9.86 -6.60 -0.58
N SER A 86 -9.68 -5.69 0.37
CA SER A 86 -8.37 -5.09 0.66
C SER A 86 -7.41 -6.05 1.37
N SER A 87 -7.94 -7.01 2.16
CA SER A 87 -7.15 -7.94 2.96
C SER A 87 -6.90 -9.28 2.29
N ALA A 88 -7.48 -9.56 1.11
CA ALA A 88 -7.50 -10.88 0.48
C ALA A 88 -6.11 -11.57 0.46
N ILE A 89 -5.09 -10.87 -0.05
CA ILE A 89 -3.72 -11.41 -0.12
C ILE A 89 -3.11 -11.59 1.27
N LEU A 90 -3.34 -10.66 2.20
CA LEU A 90 -2.84 -10.76 3.58
C LEU A 90 -3.44 -11.98 4.32
N SER A 91 -4.75 -12.20 4.16
CA SER A 91 -5.45 -13.33 4.76
C SER A 91 -4.92 -14.66 4.23
N GLU A 92 -4.77 -14.78 2.90
CA GLU A 92 -4.22 -15.96 2.25
C GLU A 92 -2.77 -16.23 2.66
N TYR A 93 -1.94 -15.18 2.70
CA TYR A 93 -0.56 -15.25 3.18
C TYR A 93 -0.47 -15.77 4.61
N ARG A 94 -1.27 -15.22 5.55
CA ARG A 94 -1.28 -15.66 6.96
C ARG A 94 -1.70 -17.11 7.12
N GLN A 95 -2.68 -17.54 6.32
CA GLN A 95 -3.10 -18.94 6.30
C GLN A 95 -1.96 -19.84 5.80
N ALA A 96 -1.32 -19.49 4.70
CA ALA A 96 -0.19 -20.24 4.14
C ALA A 96 1.01 -20.28 5.10
N LEU A 97 1.32 -19.16 5.76
CA LEU A 97 2.38 -19.09 6.78
C LEU A 97 2.11 -20.05 7.94
N THR A 98 0.86 -20.08 8.44
CA THR A 98 0.47 -21.00 9.53
C THR A 98 0.59 -22.47 9.10
N GLN A 99 0.23 -22.78 7.85
CA GLN A 99 0.23 -24.15 7.33
C GLN A 99 1.62 -24.67 6.95
N THR A 100 2.49 -23.80 6.43
CA THR A 100 3.77 -24.20 5.82
C THR A 100 5.00 -23.73 6.61
N GLY A 101 4.84 -22.76 7.50
CA GLY A 101 5.95 -22.06 8.17
C GLY A 101 6.76 -21.15 7.26
N SER A 102 6.42 -21.05 5.96
CA SER A 102 7.15 -20.24 5.00
C SER A 102 6.64 -18.80 4.99
N PRO A 103 7.53 -17.79 5.11
CA PRO A 103 7.16 -16.38 4.97
C PRO A 103 7.06 -15.93 3.50
N LYS A 104 7.06 -16.86 2.54
CA LYS A 104 6.99 -16.54 1.11
C LYS A 104 5.55 -16.55 0.60
N ILE A 105 5.20 -15.56 -0.21
CA ILE A 105 3.94 -15.60 -0.96
C ILE A 105 4.04 -16.57 -2.14
N SER A 106 2.91 -17.14 -2.54
CA SER A 106 2.88 -18.00 -3.73
C SER A 106 3.00 -17.18 -5.01
N ARG A 107 3.42 -17.82 -6.10
CA ARG A 107 3.40 -17.20 -7.43
C ARG A 107 2.02 -16.65 -7.81
N ALA A 108 0.95 -17.37 -7.46
CA ALA A 108 -0.42 -16.94 -7.73
C ALA A 108 -0.84 -15.70 -6.90
N MET A 109 -0.33 -15.54 -5.67
CA MET A 109 -0.50 -14.30 -4.91
C MET A 109 0.26 -13.14 -5.59
N GLN A 110 1.50 -13.37 -6.00
CA GLN A 110 2.31 -12.35 -6.66
C GLN A 110 1.70 -11.90 -8.00
N GLU A 111 1.23 -12.82 -8.84
CA GLU A 111 0.57 -12.50 -10.11
C GLU A 111 -0.68 -11.64 -9.90
N ARG A 112 -1.48 -11.92 -8.87
CA ARG A 112 -2.64 -11.08 -8.51
C ARG A 112 -2.22 -9.69 -8.01
N LEU A 113 -1.15 -9.58 -7.23
CA LEU A 113 -0.61 -8.29 -6.79
C LEU A 113 -0.09 -7.46 -7.97
N ASP A 114 0.63 -8.09 -8.90
CA ASP A 114 1.14 -7.44 -10.10
C ASP A 114 -0.01 -6.93 -11.00
N ALA A 115 -1.09 -7.71 -11.11
CA ALA A 115 -2.28 -7.34 -11.88
C ALA A 115 -2.98 -6.06 -11.36
N LEU A 116 -2.83 -5.70 -10.07
CA LEU A 116 -3.36 -4.44 -9.52
C LEU A 116 -2.78 -3.20 -10.21
N TRP A 117 -1.62 -3.35 -10.85
CA TRP A 117 -0.94 -2.28 -11.57
C TRP A 117 -1.17 -2.33 -13.09
N ASP A 118 -1.98 -3.26 -13.61
CA ASP A 118 -2.33 -3.30 -15.02
C ASP A 118 -2.93 -1.96 -15.47
N ASN A 119 -2.24 -1.29 -16.39
CA ASN A 119 -2.73 -0.08 -17.02
C ASN A 119 -2.39 -0.13 -18.53
N PRO A 120 -3.33 -0.60 -19.37
CA PRO A 120 -3.12 -0.68 -20.82
C PRO A 120 -2.82 0.68 -21.47
N ALA A 121 -3.30 1.77 -20.88
CA ALA A 121 -3.05 3.12 -21.38
C ALA A 121 -1.63 3.64 -21.03
N ASN A 122 -0.95 3.04 -20.05
CA ASN A 122 0.42 3.39 -19.69
C ASN A 122 1.22 2.16 -19.20
N PRO A 123 1.66 1.28 -20.12
CA PRO A 123 2.35 0.05 -19.79
C PRO A 123 3.74 0.29 -19.16
N ALA A 124 4.40 1.40 -19.50
CA ALA A 124 5.69 1.75 -18.91
C ALA A 124 5.56 2.06 -17.42
N ALA A 125 4.56 2.87 -17.03
CA ALA A 125 4.30 3.18 -15.63
C ALA A 125 3.84 1.93 -14.85
N ALA A 126 3.03 1.06 -15.46
CA ALA A 126 2.63 -0.21 -14.86
C ALA A 126 3.86 -1.07 -14.51
N LYS A 127 4.81 -1.20 -15.45
CA LYS A 127 6.06 -1.95 -15.25
C LYS A 127 6.94 -1.34 -14.16
N GLU A 128 7.10 -0.01 -14.15
CA GLU A 128 7.88 0.69 -13.12
C GLU A 128 7.26 0.49 -11.73
N ASN A 129 5.94 0.67 -11.60
CA ASN A 129 5.24 0.49 -10.33
C ASN A 129 5.41 -0.94 -9.81
N ARG A 130 5.24 -1.97 -10.65
CA ARG A 130 5.51 -3.35 -10.26
C ARG A 130 6.94 -3.57 -9.79
N ALA A 131 7.92 -2.98 -10.47
CA ALA A 131 9.33 -3.12 -10.08
C ALA A 131 9.60 -2.51 -8.70
N VAL A 132 9.07 -1.30 -8.43
CA VAL A 132 9.19 -0.64 -7.12
C VAL A 132 8.53 -1.49 -6.03
N MET A 133 7.33 -1.99 -6.30
CA MET A 133 6.58 -2.82 -5.39
C MET A 133 7.30 -4.16 -5.15
N ASN A 134 7.73 -4.88 -6.18
CA ASN A 134 8.45 -6.13 -5.99
C ASN A 134 9.77 -5.95 -5.22
N ALA A 135 10.48 -4.83 -5.40
CA ALA A 135 11.64 -4.51 -4.57
C ALA A 135 11.33 -4.41 -3.07
N VAL A 136 10.18 -3.84 -2.71
CA VAL A 136 9.71 -3.78 -1.31
C VAL A 136 9.37 -5.18 -0.78
N LEU A 137 8.68 -6.03 -1.56
CA LEU A 137 8.38 -7.41 -1.12
C LEU A 137 9.64 -8.25 -0.97
N THR A 138 10.62 -8.11 -1.86
CA THR A 138 11.91 -8.79 -1.75
C THR A 138 12.63 -8.38 -0.46
N ARG A 139 12.61 -7.09 -0.12
CA ARG A 139 13.23 -6.59 1.12
C ARG A 139 12.53 -7.10 2.38
N LEU A 140 11.21 -7.27 2.32
CA LEU A 140 10.41 -7.90 3.38
C LEU A 140 10.56 -9.44 3.39
N GLY A 141 11.26 -10.02 2.41
CA GLY A 141 11.47 -11.45 2.31
C GLY A 141 10.25 -12.23 1.84
N PHE A 142 9.19 -11.58 1.35
CA PHE A 142 7.96 -12.24 0.87
C PHE A 142 8.13 -12.89 -0.50
N ILE A 143 9.02 -12.38 -1.34
CA ILE A 143 9.42 -13.00 -2.62
C ILE A 143 10.92 -13.19 -2.65
#